data_AF-A0A163YAW9-F1
#
_entry.id   AF-A0A163YAW9-F1
#
_cell.length_a   1.000
_cell.length_b   1.000
_cell.length_c   1.000
_cell.angle_alpha   90.00
_cell.angle_beta   90.00
_cell.angle_gamma   90.00
#
_symmetry.space_group_name_H-M   'P 1'
#
loop_
_entity.id
_entity.type
_entity.pdbx_description
1 polymer ?
#
loop_
_entity_poly.entity_id
_entity_poly.type
_entity_poly.pdbx_seq_one_letter_code
_entity_poly.pdbx_strand_id
1 'polypeptide(L)'
;MPSQPRNRVGEIYGRLTVVRASGRRTKSGNAFWWCRCSCGREREVPGDKLSKNTARKKPVITACLVCSRELQVEGVCAKNDREERQRRDDAERQREALKGQVPDSWLRLPLTDAHARELGQVLFFRGSCCLRGHLAPYRINGGCLACAGQKPSAHTTLRPNNTSSAERRS
;
A
#
# COMPACT_ATOMS: atom_id res chain seq x y z
N MET A 1 -23.71 36.41 -24.74
CA MET A 1 -22.98 35.51 -25.67
C MET A 1 -21.84 34.86 -24.90
N PRO A 2 -21.79 33.52 -24.76
CA PRO A 2 -20.64 32.88 -24.11
C PRO A 2 -19.38 33.13 -24.94
N SER A 3 -18.36 33.71 -24.33
CA SER A 3 -17.09 34.07 -24.99
C SER A 3 -16.42 32.85 -25.64
N GLN A 4 -15.75 33.09 -26.76
CA GLN A 4 -15.06 32.03 -27.48
C GLN A 4 -13.88 31.52 -26.65
N PRO A 5 -13.76 30.21 -26.41
CA PRO A 5 -12.66 29.66 -25.63
C PRO A 5 -11.33 29.90 -26.36
N ARG A 6 -10.30 30.28 -25.61
CA ARG A 6 -8.92 30.38 -26.10
C ARG A 6 -8.53 29.09 -26.84
N ASN A 7 -7.94 29.23 -28.03
CA ASN A 7 -7.41 28.09 -28.78
C ASN A 7 -6.26 27.43 -28.01
N ARG A 8 -6.35 26.12 -27.79
CA ARG A 8 -5.35 25.31 -27.10
C ARG A 8 -4.72 24.22 -27.99
N VAL A 9 -5.06 24.18 -29.29
CA VAL A 9 -4.49 23.17 -30.22
C VAL A 9 -2.97 23.26 -30.22
N GLY A 10 -2.31 22.11 -30.14
CA GLY A 10 -0.85 21.99 -30.05
C GLY A 10 -0.28 22.07 -28.63
N GLU A 11 -1.06 22.51 -27.63
CA GLU A 11 -0.58 22.57 -26.25
C GLU A 11 -0.41 21.15 -25.65
N ILE A 12 0.63 20.99 -24.82
CA ILE A 12 1.00 19.72 -24.18
C ILE A 12 0.75 19.80 -22.67
N TYR A 13 0.07 18.77 -22.15
CA TYR A 13 -0.28 18.58 -20.74
C TYR A 13 0.10 17.17 -20.29
N GLY A 14 1.29 17.02 -19.71
CA GLY A 14 1.86 15.70 -19.42
C GLY A 14 2.09 14.91 -20.71
N ARG A 15 1.42 13.76 -20.84
CA ARG A 15 1.44 12.89 -22.03
C ARG A 15 0.40 13.26 -23.09
N LEU A 16 -0.45 14.25 -22.84
CA LEU A 16 -1.53 14.66 -23.76
C LEU A 16 -1.12 15.86 -24.61
N THR A 17 -1.34 15.78 -25.92
CA THR A 17 -1.28 16.89 -26.87
C THR A 17 -2.68 17.23 -27.35
N VAL A 18 -3.10 18.48 -27.25
CA VAL A 18 -4.42 18.92 -27.74
C VAL A 18 -4.43 18.91 -29.27
N VAL A 19 -5.38 18.19 -29.87
CA VAL A 19 -5.47 18.02 -31.33
C VAL A 19 -6.60 18.84 -31.96
N ARG A 20 -7.76 18.96 -31.29
CA ARG A 20 -8.90 19.74 -31.79
C ARG A 20 -9.87 20.14 -30.68
N ALA A 21 -10.66 21.19 -30.92
CA ALA A 21 -11.81 21.49 -30.08
C ALA A 21 -12.92 20.45 -30.31
N SER A 22 -13.69 20.10 -29.27
CA SER A 22 -14.78 19.12 -29.39
C SER A 22 -16.14 19.75 -29.74
N GLY A 23 -16.27 21.08 -29.66
CA GLY A 23 -17.56 21.77 -29.78
C GLY A 23 -18.46 21.65 -28.53
N ARG A 24 -18.19 20.68 -27.65
CA ARG A 24 -18.88 20.53 -26.37
C ARG A 24 -18.39 21.53 -25.31
N ARG A 25 -19.29 21.85 -24.37
CA ARG A 25 -18.99 22.67 -23.18
C ARG A 25 -19.53 22.03 -21.91
N THR A 26 -18.87 22.28 -20.79
CA THR A 26 -19.39 21.92 -19.46
C THR A 26 -20.55 22.83 -19.07
N LYS A 27 -21.33 22.44 -18.05
CA LYS A 27 -22.37 23.31 -17.45
C LYS A 27 -21.82 24.66 -16.98
N SER A 28 -20.55 24.68 -16.57
CA SER A 28 -19.80 25.88 -16.16
C SER A 28 -19.18 26.68 -17.31
N GLY A 29 -19.41 26.29 -18.56
CA GLY A 29 -18.95 27.01 -19.76
C GLY A 29 -17.55 26.65 -20.27
N ASN A 30 -16.84 25.70 -19.66
CA ASN A 30 -15.52 25.28 -20.14
C ASN A 30 -15.62 24.45 -21.41
N ALA A 31 -14.81 24.76 -22.41
CA ALA A 31 -14.73 23.98 -23.64
C ALA A 31 -14.05 22.63 -23.43
N PHE A 32 -14.55 21.60 -24.13
CA PHE A 32 -13.89 20.31 -24.24
C PHE A 32 -12.92 20.27 -25.41
N TRP A 33 -11.82 19.55 -25.20
CA TRP A 33 -10.71 19.40 -26.12
C TRP A 33 -10.42 17.93 -26.36
N TRP A 34 -10.31 17.54 -27.61
CA TRP A 34 -9.74 16.25 -27.97
C TRP A 34 -8.23 16.33 -27.82
N CYS A 35 -7.69 15.39 -27.05
CA CYS A 35 -6.26 15.29 -26.79
C CYS A 35 -5.76 13.92 -27.22
N ARG A 36 -4.63 13.86 -27.92
CA ARG A 36 -3.94 12.62 -28.26
C ARG A 36 -2.83 12.37 -27.24
N CYS A 37 -2.84 11.20 -26.64
CA CYS A 37 -1.80 10.76 -25.72
C CYS A 37 -0.56 10.31 -26.49
N SER A 38 0.61 10.36 -25.86
CA SER A 38 1.86 9.82 -26.42
C SER A 38 1.78 8.32 -26.81
N CYS A 39 0.86 7.56 -26.21
CA CYS A 39 0.58 6.17 -26.59
C CYS A 39 -0.35 6.04 -27.82
N GLY A 40 -0.71 7.14 -28.48
CA GLY A 40 -1.58 7.18 -29.66
C GLY A 40 -3.09 7.29 -29.36
N ARG A 41 -3.54 6.98 -28.15
CA ARG A 41 -4.96 7.01 -27.78
C ARG A 41 -5.49 8.44 -27.60
N GLU A 42 -6.70 8.72 -28.09
CA GLU A 42 -7.37 10.00 -27.89
C GLU A 42 -8.29 10.01 -26.66
N ARG A 43 -8.49 11.19 -26.06
CA ARG A 43 -9.46 11.42 -24.99
C ARG A 43 -10.01 12.83 -25.07
N GLU A 44 -11.31 12.96 -24.84
CA GLU A 44 -11.97 14.25 -24.66
C GLU A 44 -11.77 14.75 -23.21
N VAL A 45 -11.25 15.97 -23.04
CA VAL A 45 -10.88 16.54 -21.75
C VAL A 45 -11.44 17.96 -21.61
N PRO A 46 -12.10 18.31 -20.48
CA PRO A 46 -12.56 19.67 -20.24
C PRO A 46 -11.36 20.60 -19.97
N GLY A 47 -11.42 21.82 -20.50
CA GLY A 47 -10.30 22.77 -20.46
C GLY A 47 -9.86 23.17 -19.05
N ASP A 48 -10.73 23.09 -18.05
CA ASP A 48 -10.38 23.34 -16.65
C ASP A 48 -9.56 22.21 -16.02
N LYS A 49 -9.47 21.04 -16.64
CA LYS A 49 -8.60 19.92 -16.24
C LYS A 49 -7.29 19.85 -17.02
N LEU A 50 -7.16 20.61 -18.11
CA LEU A 50 -5.92 20.83 -18.84
C LEU A 50 -5.13 21.98 -18.22
N SER A 51 -4.26 21.69 -17.27
CA SER A 51 -3.36 22.69 -16.69
C SER A 51 -2.07 22.05 -16.19
N LYS A 52 -0.98 22.82 -16.26
CA LYS A 52 0.36 22.42 -15.83
C LYS A 52 0.54 22.55 -14.32
N ASN A 53 -0.32 23.31 -13.64
CA ASN A 53 -0.28 23.43 -12.18
C ASN A 53 -0.99 22.20 -11.58
N THR A 54 -0.21 21.30 -11.01
CA THR A 54 -0.65 20.08 -10.32
C THR A 54 -0.93 20.30 -8.82
N ALA A 55 -0.50 21.42 -8.24
CA ALA A 55 -0.66 21.73 -6.81
C ALA A 55 -2.09 22.21 -6.43
N ARG A 56 -2.93 22.47 -7.43
CA ARG A 56 -4.31 22.96 -7.22
C ARG A 56 -5.24 21.83 -6.81
N LYS A 57 -6.29 22.19 -6.05
CA LYS A 57 -7.31 21.28 -5.52
C LYS A 57 -8.04 20.46 -6.59
N LYS A 58 -8.20 20.99 -7.82
CA LYS A 58 -8.88 20.30 -8.92
C LYS A 58 -7.92 19.34 -9.64
N PRO A 59 -8.30 18.07 -9.85
CA PRO A 59 -7.44 17.09 -10.51
C PRO A 59 -7.21 17.46 -11.98
N VAL A 60 -5.95 17.34 -12.41
CA VAL A 60 -5.55 17.49 -13.81
C VAL A 60 -5.65 16.17 -14.55
N ILE A 61 -5.87 16.26 -15.86
CA ILE A 61 -5.78 15.11 -16.75
C ILE A 61 -4.50 15.28 -17.59
N THR A 62 -3.57 14.35 -17.40
CA THR A 62 -2.24 14.39 -18.02
C THR A 62 -1.96 13.19 -18.92
N ALA A 63 -2.90 12.25 -19.04
CA ALA A 63 -2.77 11.07 -19.90
C ALA A 63 -4.15 10.56 -20.34
N CYS A 64 -4.19 9.64 -21.30
CA CYS A 64 -5.41 8.90 -21.62
C CYS A 64 -5.87 8.05 -20.42
N LEU A 65 -7.11 7.57 -20.46
CA LEU A 65 -7.68 6.77 -19.35
C LEU A 65 -6.82 5.56 -19.00
N VAL A 66 -6.28 4.86 -20.00
CA VAL A 66 -5.51 3.65 -19.78
C VAL A 66 -4.13 3.97 -19.23
N CYS A 67 -3.38 4.90 -19.82
CA CYS A 67 -2.08 5.30 -19.27
C CYS A 67 -2.21 5.91 -17.87
N SER A 68 -3.28 6.64 -17.59
CA SER A 68 -3.55 7.13 -16.23
C SER A 68 -3.75 5.98 -15.23
N ARG A 69 -4.42 4.91 -15.65
CA ARG A 69 -4.64 3.72 -14.81
C ARG A 69 -3.32 2.95 -14.61
N GLU A 70 -2.54 2.75 -15.66
CA GLU A 70 -1.22 2.11 -15.61
C GLU A 70 -0.31 2.85 -14.62
N LEU A 71 -0.18 4.16 -14.76
CA LEU A 71 0.62 5.00 -13.85
C LEU A 71 0.14 4.93 -12.40
N GLN A 72 -1.18 4.86 -12.19
CA GLN A 72 -1.73 4.71 -10.84
C GLN A 72 -1.38 3.34 -10.24
N VAL A 73 -1.48 2.27 -11.03
CA VAL A 73 -1.09 0.91 -10.61
C VAL A 73 0.40 0.87 -10.28
N GLU A 74 1.26 1.37 -11.17
CA GLU A 74 2.70 1.48 -10.95
C GLU A 74 3.01 2.26 -9.66
N GLY A 75 2.32 3.37 -9.42
CA GLY A 75 2.45 4.16 -8.21
C GLY A 75 2.07 3.40 -6.93
N VAL A 76 1.00 2.58 -6.99
CA VAL A 76 0.57 1.73 -5.88
C VAL A 76 1.58 0.60 -5.62
N CYS A 77 2.03 -0.10 -6.67
CA CYS A 77 3.04 -1.15 -6.55
C CYS A 77 4.33 -0.60 -5.92
N ALA A 78 4.86 0.52 -6.45
CA ALA A 78 6.07 1.13 -5.93
C ALA A 78 5.93 1.58 -4.46
N LYS A 79 4.72 2.02 -4.05
CA LYS A 79 4.44 2.33 -2.64
C LYS A 79 4.47 1.07 -1.78
N ASN A 80 3.76 0.02 -2.21
CA ASN A 80 3.70 -1.26 -1.48
C ASN A 80 5.10 -1.89 -1.33
N ASP A 81 5.95 -1.81 -2.35
CA ASP A 81 7.32 -2.33 -2.32
C ASP A 81 8.19 -1.58 -1.30
N ARG A 82 8.06 -0.25 -1.22
CA ARG A 82 8.75 0.56 -0.21
C ARG A 82 8.29 0.20 1.21
N GLU A 83 6.98 0.08 1.40
CA GLU A 83 6.41 -0.29 2.70
C GLU A 83 6.78 -1.73 3.10
N GLU A 84 6.86 -2.66 2.14
CA GLU A 84 7.32 -4.02 2.39
C GLU A 84 8.80 -4.06 2.81
N ARG A 85 9.67 -3.28 2.14
CA ARG A 85 11.08 -3.15 2.55
C ARG A 85 11.18 -2.69 4.01
N GLN A 86 10.46 -1.63 4.36
CA GLN A 86 10.45 -1.12 5.74
C GLN A 86 9.96 -2.20 6.73
N ARG A 87 8.90 -2.95 6.39
CA ARG A 87 8.39 -4.04 7.25
C ARG A 87 9.41 -5.17 7.44
N ARG A 88 10.24 -5.48 6.44
CA ARG A 88 11.34 -6.46 6.57
C ARG A 88 12.42 -5.93 7.49
N ASP A 89 12.89 -4.71 7.27
CA ASP A 89 13.91 -4.07 8.10
C ASP A 89 13.45 -4.00 9.57
N ASP A 90 12.19 -3.66 9.82
CA ASP A 90 11.60 -3.62 11.16
C ASP A 90 11.56 -5.01 11.81
N ALA A 91 11.17 -6.04 11.05
CA ALA A 91 11.12 -7.41 11.52
C ALA A 91 12.52 -7.98 11.82
N GLU A 92 13.53 -7.64 11.02
CA GLU A 92 14.92 -8.01 11.29
C GLU A 92 15.41 -7.39 12.60
N ARG A 93 15.18 -6.08 12.80
CA ARG A 93 15.54 -5.40 14.06
C ARG A 93 14.83 -6.02 15.27
N GLN A 94 13.54 -6.34 15.15
CA GLN A 94 12.79 -7.00 16.23
C GLN A 94 13.33 -8.40 16.53
N ARG A 95 13.64 -9.19 15.49
CA ARG A 95 14.19 -10.54 15.66
C ARG A 95 15.56 -10.55 16.29
N GLU A 96 16.41 -9.57 15.96
CA GLU A 96 17.73 -9.44 16.57
C GLU A 96 17.63 -9.34 18.09
N ALA A 97 16.70 -8.51 18.58
CA ALA A 97 16.42 -8.35 20.00
C ALA A 97 15.83 -9.61 20.67
N LEU A 98 15.32 -10.57 19.89
CA LEU A 98 14.67 -11.79 20.37
C LEU A 98 15.55 -13.04 20.24
N LYS A 99 16.77 -12.93 19.70
CA LYS A 99 17.72 -14.06 19.65
C LYS A 99 17.97 -14.60 21.07
N GLY A 100 17.86 -15.92 21.22
CA GLY A 100 17.95 -16.60 22.52
C GLY A 100 16.69 -16.52 23.40
N GLN A 101 15.73 -15.64 23.10
CA GLN A 101 14.46 -15.54 23.82
C GLN A 101 13.31 -16.30 23.14
N VAL A 102 13.43 -16.55 21.84
CA VAL A 102 12.45 -17.31 21.05
C VAL A 102 13.11 -18.49 20.36
N PRO A 103 12.37 -19.56 20.02
CA PRO A 103 12.93 -20.70 19.30
C PRO A 103 13.57 -20.29 17.96
N ASP A 104 14.75 -20.83 17.65
CA ASP A 104 15.45 -20.58 16.37
C ASP A 104 14.63 -21.00 15.15
N SER A 105 13.71 -21.96 15.32
CA SER A 105 12.76 -22.34 14.28
C SER A 105 11.84 -21.18 13.86
N TRP A 106 11.57 -20.22 14.74
CA TRP A 106 10.75 -19.04 14.43
C TRP A 106 11.59 -17.96 13.74
N LEU A 107 12.85 -17.81 14.12
CA LEU A 107 13.79 -16.87 13.49
C LEU A 107 14.15 -17.27 12.06
N ARG A 108 14.00 -18.54 11.71
CA ARG A 108 14.15 -19.06 10.34
C ARG A 108 12.93 -18.87 9.45
N LEU A 109 11.78 -18.47 10.00
CA LEU A 109 10.60 -18.19 9.19
C LEU A 109 10.79 -16.92 8.34
N PRO A 110 9.99 -16.71 7.30
CA PRO A 110 9.91 -15.45 6.57
C PRO A 110 9.58 -14.29 7.50
N LEU A 111 10.14 -13.12 7.20
CA LEU A 111 10.03 -11.90 8.02
C LEU A 111 8.61 -11.37 8.06
N THR A 112 7.96 -11.32 6.89
CA THR A 112 6.64 -10.73 6.67
C THR A 112 5.73 -11.75 5.97
N ASP A 113 4.45 -11.43 5.87
CA ASP A 113 3.48 -12.19 5.10
C ASP A 113 3.81 -12.17 3.60
N ALA A 114 4.28 -11.04 3.05
CA ALA A 114 4.69 -10.96 1.65
C ALA A 114 5.97 -11.78 1.39
N HIS A 115 6.96 -11.72 2.28
CA HIS A 115 8.15 -12.57 2.21
C HIS A 115 7.76 -14.07 2.28
N ALA A 116 6.78 -14.44 3.11
CA ALA A 116 6.28 -15.81 3.12
C ALA A 116 5.65 -16.22 1.78
N ARG A 117 4.87 -15.35 1.15
CA ARG A 117 4.31 -15.62 -0.20
C ARG A 117 5.40 -15.83 -1.24
N GLU A 118 6.44 -15.01 -1.23
CA GLU A 118 7.59 -15.12 -2.15
C GLU A 118 8.30 -16.47 -2.01
N LEU A 119 8.42 -16.97 -0.78
CA LEU A 119 9.06 -18.27 -0.48
C LEU A 119 8.10 -19.46 -0.55
N GLY A 120 6.83 -19.27 -0.96
CA GLY A 120 5.83 -20.33 -0.99
C GLY A 120 5.47 -20.89 0.41
N GLN A 121 5.74 -20.13 1.47
CA GLN A 121 5.43 -20.51 2.84
C GLN A 121 4.09 -19.92 3.29
N VAL A 122 3.46 -20.57 4.27
CA VAL A 122 2.18 -20.14 4.85
C VAL A 122 2.31 -19.46 6.21
N LEU A 123 3.50 -19.52 6.80
CA LEU A 123 3.83 -18.96 8.10
C LEU A 123 4.93 -17.89 7.97
N PHE A 124 4.90 -16.91 8.87
CA PHE A 124 5.93 -15.90 9.02
C PHE A 124 6.07 -15.49 10.48
N PHE A 125 7.15 -14.79 10.83
CA PHE A 125 7.35 -14.31 12.20
C PHE A 125 7.96 -12.91 12.22
N ARG A 126 7.18 -11.88 12.51
CA ARG A 126 7.72 -10.50 12.50
C ARG A 126 8.63 -10.18 13.70
N GLY A 127 8.50 -10.91 14.81
CA GLY A 127 9.11 -10.50 16.08
C GLY A 127 8.29 -9.47 16.86
N SER A 128 7.05 -9.19 16.43
CA SER A 128 6.10 -8.30 17.13
C SER A 128 4.93 -9.08 17.73
N CYS A 129 4.44 -8.58 18.87
CA CYS A 129 3.26 -9.09 19.53
C CYS A 129 1.98 -8.81 18.71
N CYS A 130 1.03 -9.73 18.77
CA CYS A 130 -0.30 -9.49 18.20
C CYS A 130 -1.09 -8.49 19.06
N LEU A 131 -2.27 -8.08 18.60
CA LEU A 131 -3.17 -7.19 19.35
C LEU A 131 -3.58 -7.73 20.74
N ARG A 132 -3.48 -9.05 20.94
CA ARG A 132 -3.75 -9.72 22.23
C ARG A 132 -2.48 -9.92 23.08
N GLY A 133 -1.34 -9.36 22.68
CA GLY A 133 -0.07 -9.43 23.41
C GLY A 133 0.73 -10.72 23.23
N HIS A 134 0.31 -11.65 22.37
CA HIS A 134 1.09 -12.88 22.12
C HIS A 134 2.28 -12.66 21.20
N LEU A 135 3.44 -13.21 21.57
CA LEU A 135 4.64 -13.29 20.75
C LEU A 135 4.74 -14.70 20.13
N ALA A 136 4.31 -14.85 18.88
CA ALA A 136 4.29 -16.14 18.17
C ALA A 136 4.32 -15.93 16.65
N PRO A 137 4.64 -16.98 15.85
CA PRO A 137 4.47 -16.95 14.40
C PRO A 137 3.02 -16.71 13.97
N TYR A 138 2.85 -16.24 12.74
CA TYR A 138 1.57 -15.88 12.14
C TYR A 138 1.29 -16.70 10.88
N ARG A 139 0.01 -16.84 10.57
CA ARG A 139 -0.48 -17.36 9.29
C ARG A 139 -0.72 -16.22 8.33
N ILE A 140 -0.43 -16.43 7.05
CA ILE A 140 -0.89 -15.51 6.01
C ILE A 140 -2.43 -15.42 6.06
N ASN A 141 -2.98 -14.20 6.00
CA ASN A 141 -4.43 -13.92 6.11
C ASN A 141 -5.10 -14.44 7.40
N GLY A 142 -4.32 -14.73 8.44
CA GLY A 142 -4.82 -15.23 9.72
C GLY A 142 -4.17 -14.56 10.92
N GLY A 143 -4.54 -15.04 12.12
CA GLY A 143 -3.96 -14.59 13.38
C GLY A 143 -2.62 -15.25 13.70
N CYS A 144 -2.04 -14.86 14.83
CA CYS A 144 -0.88 -15.58 15.37
C CYS A 144 -1.28 -16.98 15.83
N LEU A 145 -0.33 -17.91 15.79
CA LEU A 145 -0.54 -19.31 16.16
C LEU A 145 -0.90 -19.49 17.64
N ALA A 146 -0.51 -18.55 18.50
CA ALA A 146 -0.92 -18.53 19.90
C ALA A 146 -2.41 -18.20 20.08
N CYS A 147 -2.95 -17.22 19.35
CA CYS A 147 -4.39 -16.94 19.35
C CYS A 147 -5.20 -18.14 18.87
N ALA A 148 -4.66 -18.92 17.93
CA ALA A 148 -5.30 -20.12 17.40
C ALA A 148 -5.14 -21.37 18.28
N GLY A 149 -4.43 -21.28 19.41
CA GLY A 149 -4.16 -22.42 20.31
C GLY A 149 -3.17 -23.45 19.77
N GLN A 150 -2.38 -23.11 18.74
CA GLN A 150 -1.53 -24.07 18.03
C GLN A 150 -0.06 -24.02 18.44
N LYS A 151 0.38 -22.88 18.99
CA LYS A 151 1.72 -22.72 19.57
C LYS A 151 1.64 -21.86 20.83
N PRO A 152 2.48 -22.10 21.84
CA PRO A 152 2.57 -21.20 22.99
C PRO A 152 3.14 -19.83 22.57
N SER A 153 2.78 -18.79 23.31
CA SER A 153 3.41 -17.47 23.20
C SER A 153 4.78 -17.51 23.89
N ALA A 154 5.83 -16.98 23.26
CA ALA A 154 7.15 -16.87 23.88
C ALA A 154 7.19 -15.85 25.03
N HIS A 155 6.18 -14.99 25.16
CA HIS A 155 6.11 -14.06 26.29
C HIS A 155 5.66 -14.73 27.60
N THR A 156 5.06 -15.93 27.54
CA THR A 156 4.53 -16.64 28.72
C THR A 156 5.65 -17.19 29.62
N THR A 157 6.89 -17.26 29.12
CA THR A 157 8.09 -17.72 29.87
C THR A 157 8.71 -16.67 30.80
N LEU A 158 8.12 -15.47 30.95
CA LEU A 158 8.58 -14.40 31.85
C LEU A 158 7.61 -14.07 33.00
N ARG A 159 6.75 -15.02 33.41
CA ARG A 159 6.05 -14.93 34.70
C ARG A 159 6.62 -15.99 35.64
N PRO A 160 7.22 -15.63 36.78
CA PRO A 160 7.58 -16.63 37.78
C PRO A 160 6.29 -17.33 38.24
N ASN A 161 6.35 -18.66 38.30
CA ASN A 161 5.34 -19.48 38.96
C ASN A 161 5.13 -18.94 40.38
N ASN A 162 4.01 -18.29 40.63
CA ASN A 162 3.58 -18.05 42.00
C ASN A 162 2.84 -19.31 42.46
N THR A 163 3.59 -20.35 42.81
CA THR A 163 3.10 -21.46 43.62
C THR A 163 2.85 -20.91 45.03
N SER A 164 1.62 -20.50 45.32
CA SER A 164 1.16 -20.35 46.69
C SER A 164 0.45 -21.63 47.09
N SER A 165 1.23 -22.54 47.67
CA SER A 165 0.74 -23.58 48.56
C SER A 165 0.03 -22.91 49.74
N ALA A 166 -1.27 -23.15 49.88
CA ALA A 166 -1.98 -22.94 51.13
C ALA A 166 -2.31 -24.32 51.71
N GLU A 167 -1.33 -24.88 52.44
CA GLU A 167 -1.57 -25.90 53.46
C GLU A 167 -2.60 -25.34 54.45
N ARG A 168 -3.80 -25.92 54.43
CA ARG A 168 -4.71 -25.86 55.58
C ARG A 168 -4.27 -26.94 56.55
N ARG A 169 -3.56 -26.56 57.62
CA ARG A 169 -3.45 -27.36 58.83
C ARG A 169 -4.42 -26.81 59.87
N SER A 170 -5.18 -27.78 60.41
CA SER A 170 -5.87 -27.90 61.70
C SER A 170 -6.35 -26.64 62.42
#